data_AF-A0A5E8H0G0-F1
#
_entry.id   AF-A0A5E8H0G0-F1
#
_cell.length_a   1.000
_cell.length_b   1.000
_cell.length_c   1.000
_cell.angle_alpha   90.00
_cell.angle_beta   90.00
_cell.angle_gamma   90.00
#
_symmetry.space_group_name_H-M   'P 1'
#
loop_
_entity.id
_entity.type
_entity.pdbx_description
1 polymer ?
#
loop_
_entity_poly.entity_id
_entity_poly.type
_entity_poly.pdbx_seq_one_letter_code
_entity_poly.pdbx_strand_id
1 'polypeptide(L)'
;MDMSAHTDHEITYDIIEDGRDTIVIEGLLVAAEIGVLDSEKGRTQGLRFDVEIRTVPDYRKIVAETGSYVSYADTVFFIQDKAANGGHVELVEEWVEAVAAFALQNPLADFVTVKATKPEIFEDAAGVGIRISRKRSA
;
A
#
# COMPACT_ATOMS: atom_id res chain seq x y z
N MET A 1 11.45 -46.33 -36.93
CA MET A 1 11.66 -46.43 -35.47
C MET A 1 13.00 -45.79 -35.17
N ASP A 2 12.98 -44.55 -34.70
CA ASP A 2 13.95 -44.06 -33.72
C ASP A 2 13.30 -42.85 -33.03
N MET A 3 12.99 -43.00 -31.75
CA MET A 3 12.53 -41.92 -30.88
C MET A 3 13.72 -41.58 -29.98
N SER A 4 14.53 -40.62 -30.41
CA SER A 4 15.59 -40.06 -29.57
C SER A 4 14.97 -39.30 -28.41
N ALA A 5 14.90 -39.96 -27.26
CA ALA A 5 14.47 -39.41 -25.99
C ALA A 5 15.29 -38.17 -25.64
N HIS A 6 14.66 -37.00 -25.73
CA HIS A 6 15.13 -35.81 -25.03
C HIS A 6 14.60 -35.95 -23.60
N THR A 7 15.46 -36.41 -22.70
CA THR A 7 15.17 -36.34 -21.27
C THR A 7 15.39 -34.90 -20.84
N ASP A 8 14.32 -34.11 -20.83
CA ASP A 8 14.29 -32.84 -20.13
C ASP A 8 14.60 -33.12 -18.65
N HIS A 9 15.81 -32.73 -18.21
CA HIS A 9 16.11 -32.63 -16.80
C HIS A 9 15.34 -31.42 -16.27
N GLU A 10 14.13 -31.68 -15.75
CA GLU A 10 13.36 -30.69 -15.01
C GLU A 10 14.11 -30.41 -13.70
N ILE A 11 14.94 -29.38 -13.71
CA ILE A 11 15.64 -28.97 -12.50
C ILE A 11 14.60 -28.41 -11.53
N THR A 12 14.28 -29.19 -10.51
CA THR A 12 13.37 -28.83 -9.41
C THR A 12 14.18 -28.13 -8.33
N TYR A 13 14.31 -26.81 -8.42
CA TYR A 13 14.75 -26.02 -7.27
C TYR A 13 13.53 -25.66 -6.43
N ASP A 14 13.64 -25.86 -5.12
CA ASP A 14 12.65 -25.33 -4.19
C ASP A 14 12.79 -23.81 -4.11
N ILE A 15 11.70 -23.10 -4.42
CA ILE A 15 11.60 -21.67 -4.18
C ILE A 15 11.44 -21.47 -2.68
N ILE A 16 12.38 -20.74 -2.06
CA ILE A 16 12.33 -20.33 -0.66
C ILE A 16 12.15 -18.81 -0.57
N GLU A 17 11.47 -18.33 0.46
CA GLU A 17 11.31 -16.89 0.74
C GLU A 17 12.64 -16.31 1.26
N ASP A 18 13.12 -15.19 0.70
CA ASP A 18 14.32 -14.44 1.17
C ASP A 18 13.96 -13.40 2.27
N GLY A 19 12.73 -13.48 2.79
CA GLY A 19 12.18 -12.53 3.74
C GLY A 19 10.65 -12.54 3.70
N ARG A 20 10.03 -11.53 4.33
CA ARG A 20 8.59 -11.31 4.20
C ARG A 20 8.30 -10.61 2.88
N ASP A 21 7.21 -11.00 2.23
CA ASP A 21 6.73 -10.34 1.02
C ASP A 21 6.25 -8.92 1.33
N THR A 22 6.26 -8.07 0.30
CA THR A 22 5.74 -6.70 0.38
C THR A 22 4.73 -6.48 -0.73
N ILE A 23 3.52 -6.09 -0.36
CA ILE A 23 2.48 -5.63 -1.27
C ILE A 23 2.63 -4.13 -1.45
N VAL A 24 2.61 -3.65 -2.69
CA VAL A 24 2.88 -2.25 -3.03
C VAL A 24 1.67 -1.58 -3.69
N ILE A 25 1.45 -0.32 -3.35
CA ILE A 25 0.58 0.62 -4.06
C ILE A 25 1.44 1.83 -4.38
N GLU A 26 1.68 2.09 -5.66
CA GLU A 26 2.59 3.13 -6.12
C GLU A 26 1.82 4.29 -6.76
N GLY A 27 2.03 5.50 -6.25
CA GLY A 27 1.55 6.72 -6.89
C GLY A 27 0.03 6.86 -7.01
N LEU A 28 -0.76 6.27 -6.10
CA LEU A 28 -2.22 6.41 -6.10
C LEU A 28 -2.60 7.89 -5.86
N LEU A 29 -3.02 8.57 -6.92
CA LEU A 29 -3.44 9.97 -6.86
C LEU A 29 -4.96 10.05 -6.63
N VAL A 30 -5.37 10.71 -5.56
CA VAL A 30 -6.77 11.05 -5.28
C VAL A 30 -6.96 12.55 -5.16
N ALA A 31 -8.15 13.02 -5.53
CA ALA A 31 -8.54 14.41 -5.34
C ALA A 31 -9.29 14.53 -4.01
N ALA A 32 -8.83 15.39 -3.11
CA ALA A 32 -9.41 15.52 -1.77
C ALA A 32 -9.42 16.97 -1.29
N GLU A 33 -10.42 17.33 -0.49
CA GLU A 33 -10.41 18.60 0.25
C GLU A 33 -9.54 18.44 1.50
N ILE A 34 -8.32 18.99 1.46
CA ILE A 34 -7.35 18.79 2.54
C ILE A 34 -6.50 20.02 2.82
N GLY A 35 -6.30 20.36 4.09
CA GLY A 35 -5.35 21.38 4.51
C GLY A 35 -5.86 22.32 5.61
N VAL A 36 -4.92 22.89 6.36
CA VAL A 36 -5.21 23.73 7.54
C VAL A 36 -5.36 25.20 7.14
N LEU A 37 -4.64 25.65 6.10
CA LEU A 37 -4.64 27.04 5.71
C LEU A 37 -6.00 27.45 5.16
N ASP A 38 -6.45 28.68 5.47
CA ASP A 38 -7.72 29.17 4.94
C ASP A 38 -7.76 29.20 3.40
N SER A 39 -6.59 29.34 2.75
CA SER A 39 -6.43 29.24 1.30
C SER A 39 -6.62 27.84 0.72
N GLU A 40 -6.60 26.80 1.56
CA GLU A 40 -6.84 25.40 1.21
C GLU A 40 -8.31 24.99 1.42
N LYS A 41 -9.04 25.70 2.29
CA LYS A 41 -10.43 25.38 2.61
C LYS A 41 -11.34 25.57 1.39
N GLY A 42 -12.20 24.58 1.14
CA GLY A 42 -13.11 24.56 -0.01
C GLY A 42 -12.43 24.30 -1.36
N ARG A 43 -11.15 23.89 -1.37
CA ARG A 43 -10.44 23.49 -2.59
C ARG A 43 -10.10 22.02 -2.56
N THR A 44 -10.34 21.36 -3.67
CA THR A 44 -9.84 20.01 -3.92
C THR A 44 -8.39 20.08 -4.39
N GLN A 45 -7.52 19.27 -3.79
CA GLN A 45 -6.10 19.17 -4.10
C GLN A 45 -5.74 17.71 -4.39
N GLY A 46 -4.73 17.50 -5.23
CA GLY A 46 -4.16 16.17 -5.44
C GLY A 46 -3.40 15.69 -4.20
N LEU A 47 -3.69 14.47 -3.75
CA LEU A 47 -2.92 13.78 -2.73
C LEU A 47 -2.47 12.43 -3.27
N ARG A 48 -1.16 12.23 -3.39
CA ARG A 48 -0.54 11.00 -3.91
C ARG A 48 -0.13 10.10 -2.76
N PHE A 49 -0.56 8.84 -2.79
CA PHE A 49 -0.18 7.81 -1.82
C PHE A 49 0.77 6.79 -2.42
N ASP A 50 1.82 6.48 -1.66
CA ASP A 50 2.64 5.28 -1.83
C ASP A 50 2.47 4.43 -0.56
N VAL A 51 2.13 3.14 -0.71
CA VAL A 51 1.91 2.23 0.42
C VAL A 51 2.68 0.93 0.22
N GLU A 52 3.44 0.52 1.23
CA GLU A 52 4.14 -0.75 1.29
C GLU A 52 3.61 -1.54 2.49
N ILE A 53 2.95 -2.67 2.25
CA ILE A 53 2.40 -3.54 3.29
C ILE A 53 3.26 -4.80 3.34
N ARG A 54 4.00 -4.99 4.44
CA ARG A 54 4.80 -6.18 4.66
C ARG A 54 3.94 -7.28 5.27
N THR A 55 4.04 -8.48 4.70
CA THR A 55 3.25 -9.63 5.11
C THR A 55 3.84 -10.34 6.32
N VAL A 56 3.09 -11.27 6.90
CA VAL A 56 3.59 -12.21 7.91
C VAL A 56 4.60 -13.20 7.30
N PRO A 57 5.43 -13.90 8.11
CA PRO A 57 6.22 -15.03 7.63
C PRO A 57 5.35 -16.12 6.99
N ASP A 58 5.94 -16.91 6.08
CA ASP A 58 5.28 -18.01 5.37
C ASP A 58 4.07 -17.58 4.53
N TYR A 59 3.99 -16.31 4.13
CA TYR A 59 2.85 -15.75 3.42
C TYR A 59 2.55 -16.52 2.13
N ARG A 60 3.57 -16.89 1.34
CA ARG A 60 3.38 -17.68 0.11
C ARG A 60 2.66 -18.99 0.41
N LYS A 61 3.06 -19.67 1.49
CA LYS A 61 2.47 -20.94 1.91
C LYS A 61 1.02 -20.74 2.35
N ILE A 62 0.75 -19.72 3.16
CA ILE A 62 -0.60 -19.38 3.63
C ILE A 62 -1.54 -19.11 2.45
N VAL A 63 -1.09 -18.32 1.46
CA VAL A 63 -1.88 -18.04 0.24
C VAL A 63 -2.16 -19.32 -0.53
N ALA A 64 -1.14 -20.16 -0.75
CA ALA A 64 -1.28 -21.40 -1.51
C ALA A 64 -2.22 -22.42 -0.85
N GLU A 65 -2.17 -22.54 0.48
CA GLU A 65 -2.94 -23.55 1.22
C GLU A 65 -4.35 -23.09 1.60
N THR A 66 -4.55 -21.80 1.86
CA THR A 66 -5.82 -21.27 2.39
C THR A 66 -6.56 -20.35 1.43
N GLY A 67 -5.88 -19.80 0.42
CA GLY A 67 -6.41 -18.76 -0.45
C GLY A 67 -6.57 -17.39 0.24
N SER A 68 -6.12 -17.23 1.48
CA SER A 68 -6.17 -15.94 2.20
C SER A 68 -5.01 -15.04 1.79
N TYR A 69 -5.27 -13.76 1.57
CA TYR A 69 -4.26 -12.80 1.09
C TYR A 69 -4.45 -11.39 1.68
N VAL A 70 -3.44 -10.54 1.53
CA VAL A 70 -3.50 -9.09 1.76
C VAL A 70 -4.02 -8.40 0.50
N SER A 71 -5.24 -7.85 0.55
CA SER A 71 -5.87 -7.16 -0.57
C SER A 71 -5.35 -5.72 -0.69
N TYR A 72 -4.56 -5.43 -1.73
CA TYR A 72 -4.23 -4.05 -2.09
C TYR A 72 -5.48 -3.28 -2.53
N ALA A 73 -6.46 -3.95 -3.15
CA ALA A 73 -7.69 -3.33 -3.64
C ALA A 73 -8.50 -2.72 -2.48
N ASP A 74 -8.59 -3.42 -1.35
CA ASP A 74 -9.29 -2.92 -0.17
C ASP A 74 -8.64 -1.63 0.35
N THR A 75 -7.30 -1.57 0.34
CA THR A 75 -6.55 -0.37 0.77
C THR A 75 -6.74 0.78 -0.22
N VAL A 76 -6.72 0.51 -1.54
CA VAL A 76 -7.01 1.50 -2.58
C VAL A 76 -8.42 2.05 -2.42
N PHE A 77 -9.42 1.18 -2.25
CA PHE A 77 -10.81 1.58 -2.10
C PHE A 77 -11.04 2.37 -0.82
N PHE A 78 -10.40 1.99 0.28
CA PHE A 78 -10.44 2.79 1.52
C PHE A 78 -9.91 4.21 1.30
N ILE A 79 -8.79 4.37 0.59
CA ILE A 79 -8.22 5.69 0.28
C ILE A 79 -9.16 6.49 -0.63
N GLN A 80 -9.70 5.87 -1.68
CA GLN A 80 -10.59 6.52 -2.64
C GLN A 80 -11.93 6.92 -1.99
N ASP A 81 -12.53 6.05 -1.17
CA ASP A 81 -13.77 6.32 -0.47
C ASP A 81 -13.60 7.46 0.52
N LYS A 82 -12.52 7.47 1.31
CA LYS A 82 -12.22 8.59 2.21
C LYS A 82 -12.03 9.91 1.46
N ALA A 83 -11.44 9.88 0.26
CA ALA A 83 -11.31 11.08 -0.58
C ALA A 83 -12.66 11.57 -1.13
N ALA A 84 -13.53 10.65 -1.56
CA ALA A 84 -14.82 10.97 -2.17
C ALA A 84 -15.90 11.34 -1.14
N ASN A 85 -15.92 10.66 -0.01
CA ASN A 85 -17.04 10.65 0.94
C ASN A 85 -16.64 11.06 2.37
N GLY A 86 -15.34 11.18 2.67
CA GLY A 86 -14.84 11.51 4.02
C GLY A 86 -14.93 12.98 4.42
N GLY A 87 -15.31 13.87 3.49
CA GLY A 87 -15.34 15.31 3.70
C GLY A 87 -13.94 15.94 3.79
N HIS A 88 -13.87 17.11 4.40
CA HIS A 88 -12.61 17.84 4.57
C HIS A 88 -11.69 17.15 5.57
N VAL A 89 -10.43 16.94 5.17
CA VAL A 89 -9.36 16.43 6.04
C VAL A 89 -8.48 17.59 6.47
N GLU A 90 -8.29 17.81 7.77
CA GLU A 90 -7.41 18.91 8.21
C GLU A 90 -5.93 18.57 7.98
N LEU A 91 -5.50 17.38 8.40
CA LEU A 91 -4.10 16.98 8.44
C LEU A 91 -3.81 15.74 7.59
N VAL A 92 -2.72 15.79 6.83
CA VAL A 92 -2.23 14.64 6.06
C VAL A 92 -1.82 13.51 7.01
N GLU A 93 -1.30 13.87 8.18
CA GLU A 93 -0.90 13.01 9.29
C GLU A 93 -2.03 12.08 9.73
N GLU A 94 -3.24 12.61 9.90
CA GLU A 94 -4.40 11.82 10.32
C GLU A 94 -4.81 10.81 9.25
N TRP A 95 -4.69 11.18 7.98
CA TRP A 95 -5.05 10.29 6.89
C TRP A 95 -4.03 9.17 6.73
N VAL A 96 -2.73 9.45 6.75
CA VAL A 96 -1.72 8.38 6.65
C VAL A 96 -1.83 7.40 7.82
N GLU A 97 -2.18 7.87 9.02
CA GLU A 97 -2.46 6.99 10.17
C GLU A 97 -3.70 6.13 9.95
N ALA A 98 -4.79 6.70 9.41
CA ALA A 98 -5.99 5.94 9.09
C ALA A 98 -5.72 4.84 8.04
N VAL A 99 -4.90 5.13 7.02
CA VAL A 99 -4.49 4.14 6.01
C VAL A 99 -3.63 3.05 6.65
N ALA A 100 -2.66 3.42 7.49
CA ALA A 100 -1.82 2.45 8.18
C ALA A 100 -2.64 1.53 9.10
N ALA A 101 -3.57 2.10 9.87
CA ALA A 101 -4.46 1.36 10.74
C ALA A 101 -5.35 0.40 9.94
N PHE A 102 -5.95 0.86 8.83
CA PHE A 102 -6.78 0.03 7.95
C PHE A 102 -5.98 -1.15 7.37
N ALA A 103 -4.80 -0.89 6.79
CA ALA A 103 -3.96 -1.95 6.22
C ALA A 103 -3.58 -3.02 7.27
N LEU A 104 -3.28 -2.59 8.50
CA LEU A 104 -2.96 -3.48 9.62
C LEU A 104 -4.19 -4.20 10.23
N GLN A 105 -5.42 -3.97 9.76
CA GLN A 105 -6.56 -4.79 10.16
C GLN A 105 -6.47 -6.20 9.57
N ASN A 106 -5.88 -6.36 8.37
CA ASN A 106 -5.67 -7.68 7.77
C ASN A 106 -4.64 -8.47 8.61
N PRO A 107 -4.98 -9.66 9.14
CA PRO A 107 -4.09 -10.42 10.03
C PRO A 107 -2.81 -10.91 9.34
N LEU A 108 -2.76 -10.94 8.00
CA LEU A 108 -1.58 -11.30 7.22
C LEU A 108 -0.66 -10.11 6.97
N ALA A 109 -1.01 -8.91 7.42
CA ALA A 109 -0.15 -7.72 7.41
C ALA A 109 0.50 -7.51 8.80
N ASP A 110 1.82 -7.35 8.82
CA ASP A 110 2.61 -7.21 10.06
C ASP A 110 3.20 -5.81 10.27
N PHE A 111 3.43 -5.10 9.16
CA PHE A 111 4.03 -3.77 9.12
C PHE A 111 3.57 -3.04 7.87
N VAL A 112 3.45 -1.72 7.95
CA VAL A 112 3.09 -0.88 6.81
C VAL A 112 3.90 0.41 6.82
N THR A 113 4.37 0.83 5.65
CA THR A 113 4.87 2.17 5.38
C THR A 113 3.84 2.89 4.51
N VAL A 114 3.42 4.07 4.93
CA VAL A 114 2.49 4.93 4.19
C VAL A 114 3.16 6.26 3.94
N LYS A 115 3.20 6.70 2.69
CA LYS A 115 3.62 8.04 2.31
C LYS A 115 2.47 8.74 1.61
N ALA A 116 2.19 9.97 2.00
CA ALA A 116 1.28 10.86 1.30
C ALA A 116 2.01 12.13 0.88
N THR A 117 1.81 12.57 -0.35
CA THR A 117 2.48 13.74 -0.94
C THR A 117 1.46 14.65 -1.60
N LYS A 118 1.46 15.95 -1.26
CA LYS A 118 0.79 17.02 -2.01
C LYS A 118 1.76 17.48 -3.11
N PRO A 119 1.53 17.14 -4.38
CA PRO A 119 2.49 17.41 -5.45
C PRO A 119 2.54 18.88 -5.89
N GLU A 120 1.49 19.66 -5.62
CA GLU A 120 1.25 20.96 -6.25
C GLU A 120 1.24 22.14 -5.26
N ILE A 121 1.59 21.92 -3.99
CA ILE A 121 1.47 22.97 -2.96
C ILE A 121 2.61 23.99 -2.99
N PHE A 122 3.78 23.65 -3.55
CA PHE A 122 4.91 24.55 -3.75
C PHE A 122 5.48 24.38 -5.16
N GLU A 123 5.61 25.47 -5.91
CA GLU A 123 6.12 25.45 -7.30
C GLU A 123 7.58 24.96 -7.38
N ASP A 124 8.38 25.22 -6.35
CA ASP A 124 9.81 24.86 -6.29
C ASP A 124 10.09 23.45 -5.77
N ALA A 125 9.04 22.65 -5.48
CA ALA A 125 9.18 21.28 -5.01
C ALA A 125 8.30 20.32 -5.84
N ALA A 126 8.84 19.14 -6.17
CA ALA A 126 8.03 18.09 -6.82
C ALA A 126 6.89 17.53 -5.94
N GLY A 127 6.90 17.88 -4.65
CA GLY A 127 5.84 17.58 -3.70
C GLY A 127 6.35 17.60 -2.26
N VAL A 128 5.44 17.84 -1.32
CA VAL A 128 5.72 17.78 0.12
C VAL A 128 4.70 16.89 0.82
N GLY A 129 5.07 16.31 1.94
CA GLY A 129 4.15 15.47 2.70
C GLY A 129 4.88 14.67 3.77
N ILE A 130 4.28 13.56 4.18
CA ILE A 130 4.75 12.74 5.30
C ILE A 130 4.90 11.28 4.86
N ARG A 131 5.87 10.61 5.47
CA ARG A 131 6.01 9.15 5.45
C ARG A 131 6.02 8.64 6.88
N ILE A 132 5.17 7.65 7.16
CA ILE A 132 5.11 6.97 8.45
C ILE A 132 5.39 5.47 8.29
N SER A 133 5.66 4.81 9.41
CA SER A 133 5.80 3.36 9.46
C SER A 133 5.19 2.83 10.76
N ARG A 134 4.33 1.83 10.64
CA ARG A 134 3.58 1.25 11.77
C ARG A 134 3.71 -0.26 11.74
N LYS A 135 3.73 -0.87 12.92
CA LYS A 135 3.78 -2.32 13.12
C LYS A 135 2.66 -2.70 14.06
N ARG A 136 2.06 -3.88 13.87
CA ARG A 136 1.17 -4.47 14.87
C ARG A 136 1.96 -4.73 16.17
N SER A 137 1.40 -4.36 17.32
CA SER A 137 1.94 -4.82 18.59
C SER A 137 1.85 -6.35 18.67
N ALA A 138 2.86 -6.98 19.26
CA ALA A 138 2.83 -8.41 19.55
C ALA A 138 1.73 -8.75 20.55
#